data_AF-A0A0Q4F3R7-F1
#
_entry.id   AF-A0A0Q4F3R7-F1
#
_cell.length_a   1.000
_cell.length_b   1.000
_cell.length_c   1.000
_cell.angle_alpha   90.00
_cell.angle_beta   90.00
_cell.angle_gamma   90.00
#
_symmetry.space_group_name_H-M   'P 1'
#
loop_
_entity.id
_entity.type
_entity.pdbx_description
1 polymer ?
#
loop_
_entity_poly.entity_id
_entity_poly.type
_entity_poly.pdbx_seq_one_letter_code
_entity_poly.pdbx_strand_id
1 'polypeptide(L)'
;MLGLSLDKIIVIAVTAAIIIGPERVPLYAQKLAALVVSLRAFVDSAKARASQELGPDFDLAEWKRLDPRQYDPRRIVLDALADEVSSSSNEGFQSAAAPGWQSALLSRVGTRDKDDAPRPSGD
;
A
#
# COMPACT_ATOMS: atom_id res chain seq x y z
N MET A 1 10.57 15.22 -13.68
CA MET A 1 9.87 14.25 -12.81
C MET A 1 10.91 13.53 -11.98
N LEU A 2 10.81 13.57 -10.64
CA LEU A 2 11.70 12.80 -9.77
C LEU A 2 11.41 11.33 -10.04
N GLY A 3 12.37 10.60 -10.61
CA GLY A 3 12.25 9.17 -10.86
C GLY A 3 12.33 8.36 -9.56
N LEU A 4 11.61 8.78 -8.53
CA LEU A 4 11.59 8.23 -7.18
C LEU A 4 10.39 7.30 -7.06
N SER A 5 10.62 6.04 -7.41
CA SER A 5 9.65 4.97 -7.28
C SER A 5 9.86 4.26 -5.93
N LEU A 6 8.85 3.55 -5.42
CA LEU A 6 8.90 2.91 -4.10
C LEU A 6 10.10 1.94 -4.00
N ASP A 7 10.38 1.20 -5.08
CA ASP A 7 11.55 0.32 -5.19
C ASP A 7 12.86 1.09 -4.93
N LYS A 8 13.02 2.27 -5.51
CA LYS A 8 14.22 3.11 -5.35
C LYS A 8 14.34 3.67 -3.94
N ILE A 9 13.22 4.04 -3.32
CA ILE A 9 13.23 4.47 -1.91
C ILE A 9 13.70 3.32 -1.01
N ILE A 10 13.21 2.10 -1.24
CA ILE A 10 13.64 0.91 -0.49
C ILE A 10 15.13 0.64 -0.71
N VAL A 11 15.60 0.67 -1.96
CA VAL A 11 17.03 0.49 -2.28
C VAL A 11 17.88 1.53 -1.56
N ILE A 12 17.50 2.81 -1.62
CA ILE A 12 18.22 3.89 -0.94
C ILE A 12 18.21 3.67 0.59
N ALA A 13 17.08 3.28 1.18
CA ALA A 13 16.97 3.04 2.61
C ALA A 13 17.88 1.89 3.06
N VAL A 14 17.91 0.79 2.30
CA VAL A 14 18.80 -0.35 2.57
C VAL A 14 20.26 0.07 2.43
N THR A 15 20.62 0.79 1.36
CA THR A 15 21.99 1.29 1.16
C THR A 15 22.41 2.22 2.30
N ALA A 16 21.55 3.15 2.72
CA ALA A 16 21.82 4.04 3.83
C ALA A 16 21.97 3.27 5.16
N ALA A 17 21.15 2.24 5.39
CA ALA A 17 21.26 1.38 6.56
C ALA A 17 22.58 0.60 6.59
N ILE A 18 23.11 0.18 5.44
CA ILE A 18 24.43 -0.45 5.35
C ILE A 18 25.54 0.56 5.68
N ILE A 19 25.48 1.78 5.11
CA ILE A 19 26.50 2.82 5.33
C ILE A 19 26.55 3.27 6.79
N ILE A 20 25.39 3.47 7.41
CA ILE A 20 25.25 3.96 8.79
C ILE A 20 25.37 2.82 9.82
N GLY A 21 25.00 1.60 9.41
CA GLY A 21 24.81 0.43 10.26
C GLY A 21 23.33 0.25 10.66
N PRO A 22 22.72 -0.93 10.47
CA PRO A 22 21.29 -1.16 10.70
C PRO A 22 20.90 -0.97 12.17
N GLU A 23 21.82 -1.21 13.09
CA GLU A 23 21.62 -1.00 14.53
C GLU A 23 21.46 0.47 14.92
N ARG A 24 22.01 1.40 14.13
CA ARG A 24 21.99 2.83 14.45
C ARG A 24 20.80 3.58 13.83
N VAL A 25 20.29 3.12 12.70
CA VAL A 25 19.11 3.69 12.02
C VAL A 25 17.88 3.83 12.94
N PRO A 26 17.45 2.80 13.70
CA PRO A 26 16.27 2.92 14.56
C PRO A 26 16.47 3.95 15.67
N LEU A 27 17.69 4.10 16.20
CA LEU A 27 18.00 5.12 17.20
C LEU A 27 17.79 6.54 16.66
N TYR A 28 18.23 6.81 15.42
CA TYR A 28 18.04 8.12 14.79
C TYR A 28 16.59 8.34 14.36
N ALA A 29 15.91 7.31 13.86
CA ALA A 29 14.49 7.39 13.50
C ALA A 29 13.62 7.74 14.72
N GLN A 30 13.91 7.17 15.89
CA GLN A 30 13.23 7.50 17.15
C GLN A 30 13.45 8.98 17.54
N LYS A 31 14.67 9.50 17.41
CA LYS A 31 14.97 10.92 17.68
C LYS A 31 14.22 11.85 16.73
N LEU A 32 14.15 11.51 15.44
CA LEU A 32 13.39 12.26 14.46
C LEU A 32 11.89 12.22 14.78
N ALA A 33 11.35 11.05 15.11
CA ALA A 33 9.95 10.91 15.49
C ALA A 33 9.60 11.76 16.72
N ALA A 34 10.45 11.74 17.75
CA ALA A 34 10.29 12.58 18.93
C ALA A 34 10.31 14.08 18.56
N LEU A 35 11.21 14.49 17.66
CA LEU A 35 11.28 15.86 17.16
C LEU A 35 10.00 16.24 16.42
N VAL A 36 9.51 15.40 15.52
CA VAL A 36 8.27 15.65 14.77
C VAL A 36 7.06 15.79 15.71
N VAL A 37 6.95 14.95 16.73
CA VAL A 37 5.88 15.04 17.75
C VAL A 37 5.99 16.36 18.52
N SER A 38 7.20 16.73 18.94
CA SER A 38 7.43 17.99 19.67
C SER A 38 7.11 19.21 18.81
N LEU A 39 7.49 19.18 17.53
CA LEU A 39 7.23 20.24 16.57
C LEU A 39 5.74 20.39 16.31
N ARG A 40 5.02 19.27 16.18
CA ARG A 40 3.56 19.27 16.04
C ARG A 40 2.88 19.93 17.25
N ALA A 41 3.26 19.52 18.46
CA ALA A 41 2.73 20.12 19.69
C ALA A 41 3.03 21.62 19.78
N PHE A 42 4.23 22.04 19.37
CA PHE A 42 4.61 23.45 19.30
C PHE A 42 3.73 24.23 18.33
N VAL A 43 3.53 23.72 17.11
CA VAL A 43 2.65 24.34 16.10
C VAL A 43 1.21 24.44 16.59
N ASP A 44 0.67 23.37 17.20
CA ASP A 44 -0.68 23.37 17.75
C ASP A 44 -0.84 24.42 18.86
N SER A 45 0.19 24.59 19.72
CA SER A 45 0.19 25.61 20.76
C SER A 45 0.30 27.05 20.22
N ALA A 46 1.12 27.26 19.19
CA ALA A 46 1.28 28.54 18.52
C ALA A 46 -0.03 28.94 17.81
N LYS A 47 -0.70 27.99 17.15
CA LYS A 47 -2.02 28.16 16.55
C LYS A 47 -3.07 28.54 17.59
N ALA A 48 -3.06 27.89 18.76
CA ALA A 48 -3.98 28.20 19.84
C ALA A 48 -3.82 29.64 20.37
N ARG A 49 -2.57 30.12 20.51
CA ARG A 49 -2.28 31.50 20.93
C ARG A 49 -2.64 32.53 19.86
N ALA A 50 -2.26 32.28 18.61
CA ALA A 50 -2.61 33.15 17.49
C ALA A 50 -4.13 33.31 17.34
N SER A 51 -4.89 32.22 17.53
CA SER A 51 -6.36 32.23 17.50
C SER A 51 -6.99 33.02 18.65
N GLN A 52 -6.30 33.21 19.78
CA GLN A 52 -6.79 33.99 20.92
C GLN A 52 -6.54 35.49 20.75
N GLU A 53 -5.42 35.87 20.12
CA GLU A 53 -5.02 37.28 19.96
C GLU A 53 -5.60 37.93 18.70
N LEU A 54 -5.81 37.15 17.62
CA LEU A 54 -6.27 37.67 16.33
C LEU A 54 -7.81 37.67 16.18
N GLY A 55 -8.53 37.08 17.15
CA GLY A 55 -10.00 37.03 17.14
C GLY A 55 -10.58 36.19 15.99
N PRO A 56 -11.92 36.01 15.98
CA PRO A 56 -12.64 35.21 14.99
C PRO A 56 -12.58 35.75 13.55
N ASP A 57 -11.92 36.88 13.30
CA ASP A 57 -11.72 37.46 11.96
C ASP A 57 -10.55 36.82 11.18
N PHE A 58 -9.79 35.91 11.80
CA PHE A 58 -8.96 34.94 11.06
C PHE A 58 -9.86 33.78 10.61
N ASP A 59 -10.37 33.89 9.38
CA ASP A 59 -11.37 33.00 8.80
C ASP A 59 -10.92 31.53 8.83
N LEU A 60 -11.47 30.78 9.78
CA LEU A 60 -11.35 29.33 9.91
C LEU A 60 -11.79 28.59 8.62
N ALA A 61 -12.57 29.22 7.73
CA ALA A 61 -12.98 28.64 6.46
C ALA A 61 -11.87 28.64 5.39
N GLU A 62 -10.90 29.55 5.45
CA GLU A 62 -9.72 29.56 4.57
C GLU A 62 -8.68 28.52 5.03
N TRP A 63 -8.53 28.32 6.35
CA TRP A 63 -7.72 27.24 6.93
C TRP A 63 -8.34 25.84 6.81
N LYS A 64 -9.67 25.71 6.71
CA LYS A 64 -10.34 24.43 6.46
C LYS A 64 -10.19 23.96 5.01
N ARG A 65 -9.97 24.90 4.07
CA ARG A 65 -9.51 24.59 2.69
C ARG A 65 -8.02 24.27 2.62
N LEU A 66 -7.25 24.69 3.63
CA LEU A 66 -5.83 24.41 3.81
C LEU A 66 -5.55 23.33 4.88
N ASP A 67 -6.56 22.55 5.30
CA ASP A 67 -6.40 21.51 6.33
C ASP A 67 -5.92 20.20 5.68
N PRO A 68 -4.65 19.79 5.90
CA PRO A 68 -4.06 18.63 5.25
C PRO A 68 -4.64 17.30 5.74
N ARG A 69 -5.53 17.29 6.74
CA ARG A 69 -6.11 16.05 7.27
C ARG A 69 -7.25 15.52 6.42
N GLN A 70 -7.72 16.30 5.44
CA GLN A 70 -8.51 15.76 4.33
C GLN A 70 -7.63 15.13 3.24
N TYR A 71 -6.30 15.21 3.38
CA TYR A 71 -5.33 14.39 2.65
C TYR A 71 -4.93 13.24 3.56
N ASP A 72 -5.82 12.28 3.80
CA ASP A 72 -5.53 11.13 4.65
C ASP A 72 -4.60 10.17 3.88
N PRO A 73 -3.28 10.20 4.12
CA PRO A 73 -2.30 9.56 3.24
C PRO A 73 -2.48 8.05 3.23
N ARG A 74 -3.05 7.47 4.30
CA ARG A 74 -3.37 6.05 4.36
C ARG A 74 -4.40 5.67 3.32
N ARG A 75 -5.44 6.49 3.08
CA ARG A 75 -6.44 6.19 2.05
C ARG A 75 -5.84 6.30 0.64
N ILE A 76 -4.98 7.30 0.41
CA ILE A 76 -4.32 7.49 -0.89
C ILE A 76 -3.38 6.31 -1.21
N VAL A 77 -2.65 5.80 -0.21
CA VAL A 77 -1.78 4.62 -0.37
C VAL A 77 -2.60 3.32 -0.45
N LEU A 78 -3.71 3.20 0.28
CA LEU A 78 -4.57 2.01 0.24
C LEU A 78 -5.29 1.88 -1.11
N ASP A 79 -5.77 3.01 -1.66
CA ASP A 79 -6.40 3.06 -2.97
C ASP A 79 -5.37 2.76 -4.06
N ALA A 80 -4.14 3.29 -3.96
CA ALA A 80 -3.05 2.95 -4.86
C ALA A 80 -2.63 1.47 -4.78
N LEU A 81 -2.60 0.89 -3.58
CA LEU A 81 -2.29 -0.52 -3.38
C LEU A 81 -3.45 -1.42 -3.84
N ALA A 82 -4.70 -0.99 -3.68
CA ALA A 82 -5.87 -1.73 -4.14
C ALA A 82 -5.98 -1.75 -5.67
N ASP A 83 -5.69 -0.63 -6.35
CA ASP A 83 -5.60 -0.54 -7.82
C ASP A 83 -4.40 -1.33 -8.39
N GLU A 84 -3.29 -1.39 -7.63
CA GLU A 84 -2.11 -2.17 -8.01
C GLU A 84 -2.33 -3.68 -7.79
N VAL A 85 -3.08 -4.10 -6.76
CA VAL A 85 -3.47 -5.51 -6.55
C VAL A 85 -4.44 -5.99 -7.64
N SER A 86 -5.37 -5.15 -8.10
CA SER A 86 -6.32 -5.49 -9.18
C SER A 86 -5.68 -5.44 -10.58
N SER A 87 -4.68 -4.58 -10.81
CA SER A 87 -3.93 -4.57 -12.09
C SER A 87 -2.88 -5.68 -12.17
N SER A 88 -2.15 -5.95 -11.07
CA SER A 88 -1.14 -7.02 -11.01
C SER A 88 -1.75 -8.42 -11.08
N SER A 89 -2.99 -8.60 -10.62
CA SER A 89 -3.69 -9.89 -10.72
C SER A 89 -4.23 -10.19 -12.12
N ASN A 90 -4.36 -9.18 -12.99
CA ASN A 90 -4.85 -9.36 -14.37
C ASN A 90 -3.72 -9.53 -15.41
N GLU A 91 -2.54 -8.95 -15.17
CA GLU A 91 -1.40 -9.07 -16.09
C GLU A 91 -0.56 -10.35 -15.85
N GLY A 92 -0.58 -10.89 -14.63
CA GLY A 92 0.17 -12.10 -14.26
C GLY A 92 -0.41 -13.43 -14.78
N PHE A 93 -1.59 -13.42 -15.41
CA PHE A 93 -2.25 -14.65 -15.90
C PHE A 93 -2.36 -14.77 -17.43
N GLN A 94 -1.86 -13.79 -18.20
CA GLN A 94 -1.95 -13.81 -19.67
C GLN A 94 -0.59 -13.91 -20.40
N SER A 95 0.53 -13.87 -19.67
CA SER A 95 1.85 -14.07 -20.28
C SER A 95 2.77 -14.93 -19.41
N ALA A 96 2.33 -16.16 -19.14
CA ALA A 96 3.22 -17.24 -18.78
C ALA A 96 2.84 -18.44 -19.62
N ALA A 97 3.73 -18.82 -20.54
CA ALA A 97 3.73 -20.13 -21.13
C ALA A 97 3.44 -21.17 -20.04
N ALA A 98 2.42 -21.99 -20.28
CA ALA A 98 1.93 -23.01 -19.35
C ALA A 98 3.09 -23.74 -18.69
N PRO A 99 3.20 -23.76 -17.35
CA PRO A 99 4.17 -24.61 -16.73
C PRO A 99 3.70 -26.06 -16.96
N GLY A 100 4.58 -26.87 -17.58
CA GLY A 100 4.32 -28.20 -18.13
C GLY A 100 3.84 -29.28 -17.14
N TRP A 101 3.40 -28.89 -15.95
CA TRP A 101 2.67 -29.73 -15.00
C TRP A 101 1.15 -29.72 -15.24
N GLN A 102 0.60 -28.74 -15.98
CA GLN A 102 -0.84 -28.71 -16.32
C GLN A 102 -1.22 -29.72 -17.41
N SER A 103 -0.33 -29.99 -18.36
CA SER A 103 -0.52 -31.04 -19.38
C SER A 103 -0.48 -32.46 -18.80
N ALA A 104 0.19 -32.64 -17.65
CA ALA A 104 0.22 -33.92 -16.92
C ALA A 104 -1.06 -34.17 -16.09
N LEU A 105 -1.78 -33.11 -15.71
CA LEU A 105 -3.04 -33.21 -14.94
C LEU A 105 -4.25 -33.43 -15.87
N LEU A 106 -4.24 -32.83 -17.07
CA LEU A 106 -5.32 -33.00 -18.05
C LEU A 106 -5.34 -34.39 -18.71
N SER A 107 -4.21 -35.09 -18.76
CA SER A 107 -4.14 -36.47 -19.26
C SER A 107 -4.55 -37.51 -18.21
N ARG A 108 -4.66 -37.14 -16.92
CA ARG A 108 -5.14 -38.01 -15.84
C ARG A 108 -6.66 -37.95 -15.64
N VAL A 109 -7.34 -36.91 -16.15
CA VAL A 109 -8.78 -36.69 -15.96
C VAL A 109 -9.65 -37.24 -17.10
N GLY A 110 -9.06 -37.97 -18.06
CA GLY A 110 -9.72 -38.39 -19.30
C GLY A 110 -10.20 -39.84 -19.40
N THR A 111 -10.11 -40.66 -18.35
CA THR A 111 -10.48 -42.10 -18.45
C THR A 111 -11.46 -42.52 -17.37
N ARG A 112 -12.64 -41.90 -17.33
CA ARG A 112 -13.71 -42.40 -16.46
C ARG A 112 -15.10 -42.11 -17.00
N ASP A 113 -15.34 -42.45 -18.27
CA ASP A 113 -16.70 -42.45 -18.79
C ASP A 113 -16.85 -43.33 -20.04
N LYS A 114 -16.77 -44.65 -19.88
CA LYS A 114 -17.18 -45.54 -20.98
C LYS A 114 -17.88 -46.84 -20.56
N ASP A 115 -18.18 -47.02 -19.28
CA ASP A 115 -18.77 -48.28 -18.80
C ASP A 115 -20.22 -48.17 -18.32
N ASP A 116 -20.85 -46.99 -18.37
CA ASP A 116 -22.18 -46.82 -17.77
C ASP A 116 -23.23 -46.25 -18.74
N ALA A 117 -23.59 -47.07 -19.72
CA ALA A 117 -24.91 -47.00 -20.36
C ALA A 117 -25.34 -48.43 -20.76
N PRO A 118 -26.64 -48.72 -20.87
CA PRO A 118 -27.76 -48.39 -19.99
C PRO A 118 -28.47 -49.70 -19.52
N ARG A 119 -29.27 -49.66 -18.45
CA ARG A 119 -30.26 -50.73 -18.20
C ARG A 119 -31.66 -50.15 -17.96
N PRO A 120 -32.62 -50.43 -18.86
CA PRO A 120 -34.02 -50.09 -18.65
C PRO A 120 -34.73 -51.23 -17.91
N SER A 121 -35.47 -50.88 -16.87
CA SER A 121 -36.54 -51.68 -16.27
C SER A 121 -37.29 -50.70 -15.35
N GLY A 122 -38.50 -50.24 -15.64
CA GLY A 122 -39.64 -51.00 -16.15
C GLY A 122 -40.44 -51.47 -14.93
N ASP A 123 -41.67 -50.94 -14.84
CA ASP A 123 -42.82 -51.34 -14.01
C ASP A 123 -42.98 -50.70 -12.62
#